data_AF-A0A9D2U4P9-F1
#
_entry.id   AF-A0A9D2U4P9-F1
#
_cell.length_a   1.000
_cell.length_b   1.000
_cell.length_c   1.000
_cell.angle_alpha   90.00
_cell.angle_beta   90.00
_cell.angle_gamma   90.00
#
_symmetry.space_group_name_H-M   'P 1'
#
loop_
_entity.id
_entity.type
_entity.pdbx_description
1 polymer ?
#
loop_
_entity_poly.entity_id
_entity_poly.type
_entity_poly.pdbx_seq_one_letter_code
_entity_poly.pdbx_strand_id
1 'polypeptide(L)'
;MNYENLTDARKIQEYVTNMRPTFNKRAVFSDETENYRTPAEPEAGDTVNIRIRTKKNNVDFVFLVYDDVRQPMKWLNSKDGFDYYGTDVKLGNETIRYYFEIISGKIHCYYNQIGVTREIDDHYCFG
;
A
#
# COMPACT_ATOMS: atom_id res chain seq x y z
N MET A 1 -18.55 42.56 14.48
CA MET A 1 -17.93 41.36 13.85
C MET A 1 -18.17 40.19 14.78
N ASN A 2 -18.74 39.09 14.29
CA ASN A 2 -19.16 37.97 15.14
C ASN A 2 -17.98 37.02 15.41
N TYR A 3 -17.30 37.20 16.55
CA TYR A 3 -16.08 36.46 16.91
C TYR A 3 -16.32 34.96 17.18
N GLU A 4 -17.55 34.57 17.55
CA GLU A 4 -17.95 33.18 17.75
C GLU A 4 -17.98 32.40 16.42
N ASN A 5 -18.48 33.02 15.34
CA ASN A 5 -18.50 32.40 14.01
C ASN A 5 -17.07 32.12 13.47
N LEU A 6 -16.11 32.98 13.80
CA LEU A 6 -14.69 32.82 13.43
C LEU A 6 -14.00 31.69 14.22
N THR A 7 -14.39 31.50 15.49
CA THR A 7 -13.84 30.42 16.33
C THR A 7 -14.44 29.07 15.98
N ASP A 8 -15.72 29.01 15.63
CA ASP A 8 -16.37 27.78 15.17
C ASP A 8 -15.87 27.35 13.79
N ALA A 9 -15.71 28.28 12.84
CA ALA A 9 -15.11 27.99 11.55
C ALA A 9 -13.67 27.47 11.69
N ARG A 10 -12.88 28.03 12.62
CA ARG A 10 -11.52 27.57 12.90
C ARG A 10 -11.49 26.17 13.52
N LYS A 11 -12.39 25.86 14.47
CA LYS A 11 -12.53 24.52 15.05
C LYS A 11 -12.95 23.49 14.00
N ILE A 12 -13.88 23.85 13.10
CA ILE A 12 -14.29 23.00 11.98
C ILE A 12 -13.11 22.80 11.02
N GLN A 13 -12.36 23.85 10.70
CA GLN A 13 -11.17 23.77 9.85
C GLN A 13 -10.09 22.88 10.47
N GLU A 14 -9.80 23.04 11.76
CA GLU A 14 -8.85 22.20 12.50
C GLU A 14 -9.34 20.75 12.57
N TYR A 15 -10.63 20.50 12.81
CA TYR A 15 -11.23 19.17 12.78
C TYR A 15 -11.10 18.50 11.40
N VAL A 16 -11.46 19.20 10.32
CA VAL A 16 -11.37 18.70 8.94
C VAL A 16 -9.91 18.47 8.54
N THR A 17 -9.00 19.34 8.94
CA THR A 17 -7.57 19.23 8.64
C THR A 17 -6.91 18.06 9.39
N ASN A 18 -7.40 17.76 10.61
CA ASN A 18 -6.91 16.65 11.43
C ASN A 18 -7.66 15.33 11.17
N MET A 19 -8.76 15.34 10.43
CA MET A 19 -9.46 14.12 10.04
C MET A 19 -8.61 13.35 9.02
N ARG A 20 -8.12 12.18 9.44
CA ARG A 20 -7.51 11.23 8.51
C ARG A 20 -8.56 10.78 7.50
N PRO A 21 -8.24 10.81 6.19
CA PRO A 21 -9.14 10.27 5.20
C PRO A 21 -9.38 8.78 5.46
N THR A 22 -10.64 8.35 5.41
CA THR A 22 -11.02 6.94 5.57
C THR A 22 -10.26 6.08 4.58
N PHE A 23 -9.74 4.94 5.03
CA PHE A 23 -9.05 3.98 4.17
C PHE A 23 -9.91 3.59 2.96
N ASN A 24 -9.34 3.74 1.76
CA ASN A 24 -10.00 3.54 0.49
C ASN A 24 -9.48 2.27 -0.16
N LYS A 25 -10.18 1.16 0.10
CA LYS A 25 -9.87 -0.17 -0.44
C LYS A 25 -9.79 -0.19 -1.96
N ARG A 26 -10.62 0.59 -2.66
CA ARG A 26 -10.70 0.61 -4.13
C ARG A 26 -9.51 1.30 -4.79
N ALA A 27 -8.75 2.09 -4.02
CA ALA A 27 -7.56 2.77 -4.50
C ALA A 27 -6.28 1.94 -4.30
N VAL A 28 -6.36 0.83 -3.55
CA VAL A 28 -5.27 -0.12 -3.40
C VAL A 28 -5.18 -0.97 -4.66
N PHE A 29 -4.00 -1.02 -5.28
CA PHE A 29 -3.80 -1.84 -6.46
C PHE A 29 -2.34 -2.22 -6.65
N SER A 30 -2.12 -3.47 -6.99
CA SER A 30 -0.88 -4.03 -7.53
C SER A 30 -1.28 -5.13 -8.49
N ASP A 31 -0.46 -5.35 -9.50
CA ASP A 31 -0.51 -6.51 -10.37
C ASP A 31 0.91 -6.97 -10.69
N GLU A 32 1.03 -7.92 -11.60
CA GLU A 32 2.28 -8.57 -12.00
C GLU A 32 2.87 -7.98 -13.29
N THR A 33 2.31 -6.84 -13.75
CA THR A 33 2.80 -6.13 -14.94
C THR A 33 4.04 -5.30 -14.60
N GLU A 34 4.75 -4.84 -15.63
CA GLU A 34 5.96 -4.01 -15.49
C GLU A 34 5.75 -2.73 -14.66
N ASN A 35 4.52 -2.25 -14.57
CA ASN A 35 4.17 -1.09 -13.76
C ASN A 35 4.29 -1.35 -12.25
N TYR A 36 4.16 -2.60 -11.81
CA TYR A 36 4.15 -2.98 -10.39
C TYR A 36 5.15 -4.08 -10.05
N ARG A 37 5.73 -4.75 -11.04
CA ARG A 37 6.81 -5.72 -10.87
C ARG A 37 7.85 -5.53 -11.97
N THR A 38 9.10 -5.23 -11.60
CA THR A 38 10.18 -5.02 -12.59
C THR A 38 11.45 -5.77 -12.18
N PRO A 39 11.98 -6.67 -13.02
CA PRO A 39 11.42 -7.11 -14.30
C PRO A 39 10.06 -7.82 -14.15
N ALA A 40 9.20 -7.72 -15.17
CA ALA A 40 7.85 -8.30 -15.13
C ALA A 40 7.88 -9.84 -15.15
N GLU A 41 8.86 -10.39 -15.87
CA GLU A 41 9.20 -11.80 -15.95
C GLU A 41 10.61 -11.97 -15.35
N PRO A 42 10.72 -12.14 -14.02
CA PRO A 42 12.01 -12.21 -13.36
C PRO A 42 12.65 -13.60 -13.47
N GLU A 43 13.97 -13.63 -13.58
CA GLU A 43 14.76 -14.86 -13.59
C GLU A 43 15.39 -15.17 -12.22
N ALA A 44 15.86 -16.40 -12.06
CA ALA A 44 16.58 -16.82 -10.86
C ALA A 44 17.81 -15.92 -10.65
N GLY A 45 17.95 -15.39 -9.44
CA GLY A 45 19.02 -14.44 -9.11
C GLY A 45 18.74 -13.00 -9.52
N ASP A 46 17.59 -12.65 -10.10
CA ASP A 46 17.25 -11.24 -10.34
C ASP A 46 16.93 -10.50 -9.04
N THR A 47 17.13 -9.18 -9.07
CA THR A 47 16.55 -8.28 -8.08
C THR A 47 15.27 -7.70 -8.66
N VAL A 48 14.13 -8.01 -8.05
CA VAL A 48 12.82 -7.57 -8.52
C VAL A 48 12.31 -6.43 -7.65
N ASN A 49 11.94 -5.33 -8.30
CA ASN A 49 11.26 -4.22 -7.65
C ASN A 49 9.75 -4.48 -7.69
N ILE A 50 9.15 -4.69 -6.51
CA ILE A 50 7.71 -4.92 -6.34
C ILE A 50 7.07 -3.65 -5.78
N ARG A 51 5.94 -3.24 -6.35
CA ARG A 51 5.26 -1.99 -6.01
C ARG A 51 3.77 -2.19 -5.78
N ILE A 52 3.18 -1.28 -5.04
CA ILE A 52 1.73 -1.17 -4.86
C ILE A 52 1.34 0.30 -4.81
N ARG A 53 0.18 0.64 -5.38
CA ARG A 53 -0.42 1.97 -5.23
C ARG A 53 -1.51 1.99 -4.17
N THR A 54 -1.68 3.13 -3.53
CA THR A 54 -2.80 3.45 -2.63
C THR A 54 -3.33 4.84 -2.94
N LYS A 55 -4.49 5.22 -2.37
CA LYS A 55 -4.89 6.64 -2.42
C LYS A 55 -3.83 7.48 -1.71
N LYS A 56 -3.55 8.68 -2.24
CA LYS A 56 -2.59 9.61 -1.63
C LYS A 56 -2.94 9.89 -0.16
N ASN A 57 -1.96 9.82 0.74
CA ASN A 57 -2.06 10.06 2.18
C ASN A 57 -3.10 9.17 2.90
N ASN A 58 -3.31 7.92 2.45
CA ASN A 58 -4.39 7.07 2.94
C ASN A 58 -3.95 5.82 3.73
N VAL A 59 -2.65 5.51 3.71
CA VAL A 59 -2.05 4.40 4.45
C VAL A 59 -0.90 4.91 5.31
N ASP A 60 -0.73 4.32 6.49
CA ASP A 60 0.38 4.63 7.39
C ASP A 60 1.61 3.77 7.04
N PHE A 61 1.39 2.48 6.81
CA PHE A 61 2.45 1.53 6.47
C PHE A 61 1.99 0.50 5.45
N VAL A 62 2.93 0.07 4.62
CA VAL A 62 2.77 -1.04 3.69
C VAL A 62 3.99 -1.95 3.82
N PHE A 63 3.75 -3.25 3.91
CA PHE A 63 4.79 -4.27 3.94
C PHE A 63 4.56 -5.26 2.81
N LEU A 64 5.65 -5.73 2.22
CA LEU A 64 5.67 -6.91 1.40
C LEU A 64 5.91 -8.11 2.30
N VAL A 65 5.06 -9.11 2.25
CA VAL A 65 5.22 -10.36 2.99
C VAL A 65 5.38 -11.50 2.00
N TYR A 66 6.47 -12.24 2.13
CA TYR A 66 6.79 -13.40 1.31
C TYR A 66 7.57 -14.39 2.16
N ASP A 67 7.27 -15.68 2.02
CA ASP A 67 7.77 -16.73 2.91
C ASP A 67 7.56 -16.32 4.40
N ASP A 68 8.63 -16.30 5.20
CA ASP A 68 8.64 -15.82 6.59
C ASP A 68 9.19 -14.38 6.74
N VAL A 69 9.34 -13.65 5.63
CA VAL A 69 9.91 -12.29 5.60
C VAL A 69 8.81 -11.26 5.52
N ARG A 70 8.86 -10.27 6.43
CA ARG A 70 8.01 -9.09 6.43
C ARG A 70 8.84 -7.83 6.19
N GLN A 71 8.86 -7.36 4.95
CA GLN A 71 9.73 -6.26 4.51
C GLN A 71 8.95 -4.94 4.38
N PRO A 72 9.36 -3.85 5.05
CA PRO A 72 8.73 -2.55 4.88
C PRO A 72 8.93 -2.01 3.47
N MET A 73 7.88 -1.42 2.90
CA MET A 73 7.94 -0.78 1.60
C MET A 73 8.22 0.72 1.75
N LYS A 74 9.06 1.25 0.87
CA LYS A 74 9.41 2.68 0.85
C LYS A 74 8.42 3.43 -0.02
N TRP A 75 8.02 4.62 0.41
CA TRP A 75 7.34 5.56 -0.48
C TRP A 75 8.28 5.93 -1.63
N LEU A 76 7.81 5.80 -2.86
CA LEU A 76 8.57 6.10 -4.08
C LEU A 76 8.19 7.47 -4.63
N ASN A 77 6.90 7.69 -4.90
CA ASN A 77 6.37 8.93 -5.41
C ASN A 77 4.85 9.03 -5.19
N SER A 78 4.29 10.19 -5.53
CA SER A 78 2.85 10.40 -5.66
C SER A 78 2.53 10.87 -7.07
N LYS A 79 1.53 10.28 -7.72
CA LYS A 79 1.06 10.68 -9.06
C LYS A 79 -0.44 10.45 -9.20
N ASP A 80 -1.14 11.38 -9.86
CA ASP A 80 -2.57 11.30 -10.18
C ASP A 80 -3.48 10.99 -8.97
N GLY A 81 -3.10 11.48 -7.78
CA GLY A 81 -3.83 11.27 -6.53
C GLY A 81 -3.62 9.91 -5.87
N PHE A 82 -2.60 9.17 -6.28
CA PHE A 82 -2.13 7.92 -5.68
C PHE A 82 -0.71 8.07 -5.12
N ASP A 83 -0.42 7.33 -4.05
CA ASP A 83 0.94 7.09 -3.57
C ASP A 83 1.40 5.71 -4.04
N TYR A 84 2.67 5.62 -4.43
CA TYR A 84 3.29 4.36 -4.84
C TYR A 84 4.36 3.99 -3.83
N TYR A 85 4.29 2.76 -3.36
CA TYR A 85 5.25 2.17 -2.45
C TYR A 85 5.99 1.05 -3.17
N GLY A 86 7.28 0.86 -2.88
CA GLY A 86 8.10 -0.17 -3.52
C GLY A 86 9.16 -0.74 -2.60
N THR A 87 9.61 -1.94 -2.94
CA THR A 87 10.74 -2.59 -2.28
C THR A 87 11.42 -3.56 -3.24
N ASP A 88 12.71 -3.79 -3.03
CA ASP A 88 13.50 -4.71 -3.85
C ASP A 88 13.62 -6.06 -3.15
N VAL A 89 13.43 -7.14 -3.90
CA VAL A 89 13.57 -8.51 -3.43
C VAL A 89 14.58 -9.23 -4.32
N LYS A 90 15.62 -9.82 -3.71
CA LYS A 90 16.57 -10.67 -4.42
C LYS A 90 15.99 -12.08 -4.52
N LEU A 91 15.75 -12.54 -5.75
CA LEU A 91 15.26 -13.89 -5.97
C LEU A 91 16.38 -14.92 -5.81
N GLY A 92 16.02 -16.06 -5.23
CA GLY A 92 16.82 -17.28 -5.26
C GLY A 92 16.54 -18.08 -6.53
N ASN A 93 16.61 -19.40 -6.39
CA ASN A 93 16.24 -20.34 -7.46
C ASN A 93 14.75 -20.74 -7.41
N GLU A 94 14.08 -20.48 -6.30
CA GLU A 94 12.68 -20.82 -6.08
C GLU A 94 11.79 -19.60 -6.27
N THR A 95 10.59 -19.82 -6.81
CA THR A 95 9.55 -18.80 -6.92
C THR A 95 9.09 -18.41 -5.52
N ILE A 96 9.07 -17.11 -5.23
CA ILE A 96 8.50 -16.58 -4.01
C ILE A 96 7.02 -16.29 -4.21
N ARG A 97 6.21 -16.57 -3.20
CA ARG A 97 4.81 -16.14 -3.17
C ARG A 97 4.66 -14.98 -2.20
N TYR A 98 3.95 -13.95 -2.60
CA TYR A 98 3.84 -12.74 -1.79
C TYR A 98 2.45 -12.12 -1.74
N TYR A 99 2.21 -11.36 -0.68
CA TYR A 99 1.07 -10.47 -0.52
C TYR A 99 1.51 -9.19 0.17
N PHE A 100 0.62 -8.19 0.19
CA PHE A 100 0.88 -6.93 0.88
C PHE A 100 0.11 -6.86 2.18
N GLU A 101 0.77 -6.41 3.23
CA GLU A 101 0.12 -6.04 4.49
C GLU A 101 0.00 -4.52 4.56
N ILE A 102 -1.20 -4.02 4.88
CA ILE A 102 -1.53 -2.60 4.85
C ILE A 102 -2.10 -2.18 6.20
N ILE A 103 -1.55 -1.09 6.75
CA ILE A 103 -1.97 -0.50 8.01
C ILE A 103 -2.41 0.95 7.77
N SER A 104 -3.60 1.30 8.24
CA SER A 104 -4.14 2.67 8.22
C SER A 104 -4.97 2.94 9.49
N GLY A 105 -4.37 3.62 10.46
CA GLY A 105 -4.95 3.82 11.78
C GLY A 105 -5.22 2.48 12.48
N LYS A 106 -6.50 2.19 12.75
CA LYS A 106 -6.93 0.90 13.35
C LYS A 106 -7.19 -0.19 12.31
N ILE A 107 -7.09 0.13 11.02
CA ILE A 107 -7.32 -0.82 9.94
C ILE A 107 -6.03 -1.58 9.70
N HIS A 108 -6.17 -2.89 9.70
CA HIS A 108 -5.13 -3.85 9.34
C HIS A 108 -5.76 -4.82 8.35
N CYS A 109 -5.19 -4.93 7.15
CA CYS A 109 -5.72 -5.75 6.08
C CYS A 109 -4.60 -6.21 5.14
N TYR A 110 -4.94 -7.14 4.26
CA TYR A 110 -4.02 -7.70 3.29
C TYR A 110 -4.48 -7.39 1.87
N TYR A 111 -3.56 -7.39 0.91
CA TYR A 111 -3.86 -7.28 -0.51
C TYR A 111 -3.12 -8.37 -1.28
N ASN A 112 -3.87 -9.13 -2.07
CA ASN A 112 -3.39 -10.24 -2.89
C ASN A 112 -4.11 -10.22 -4.25
N GLN A 113 -4.07 -11.30 -5.03
CA GLN A 113 -4.64 -11.35 -6.38
C GLN A 113 -6.16 -11.07 -6.42
N ILE A 114 -6.91 -11.31 -5.34
CA ILE A 114 -8.34 -11.03 -5.26
C ILE A 114 -8.67 -9.64 -4.67
N GLY A 115 -7.65 -8.85 -4.33
CA GLY A 115 -7.78 -7.52 -3.79
C GLY A 115 -7.65 -7.44 -2.27
N VAL A 116 -8.34 -6.49 -1.63
CA VAL A 116 -8.21 -6.25 -0.18
C VAL A 116 -9.00 -7.27 0.63
N THR A 117 -8.31 -8.05 1.47
CA THR A 117 -8.88 -9.08 2.35
C THR A 117 -8.56 -8.81 3.83
N ARG A 118 -9.20 -9.55 4.74
CA ARG A 118 -8.89 -9.53 6.19
C ARG A 118 -8.10 -10.76 6.66
N GLU A 119 -8.04 -11.78 5.81
CA GLU A 119 -7.41 -13.06 6.08
C GLU A 119 -6.49 -13.39 4.90
N ILE A 120 -5.45 -14.16 5.20
CA ILE A 120 -4.47 -14.61 4.21
C ILE A 120 -4.91 -15.98 3.70
N ASP A 121 -4.87 -16.14 2.39
CA ASP A 121 -5.06 -17.41 1.71
C ASP A 121 -3.96 -17.54 0.65
N ASP A 122 -3.11 -18.55 0.83
CA ASP A 122 -1.94 -18.80 0.01
C ASP A 122 -2.26 -19.08 -1.47
N HIS A 123 -3.51 -19.47 -1.78
CA HIS A 123 -3.95 -19.72 -3.16
C HIS A 123 -4.05 -18.44 -4.00
N TYR A 124 -4.13 -17.28 -3.35
CA TYR A 124 -4.30 -15.99 -4.01
C TYR A 124 -3.08 -15.08 -3.88
N CYS A 125 -1.96 -15.59 -3.36
CA CYS A 125 -0.70 -14.85 -3.37
C CYS A 125 -0.22 -14.59 -4.80
N PHE A 126 0.46 -13.47 -4.98
CA PHE A 126 1.22 -13.20 -6.21
C PHE A 126 2.41 -14.16 -6.31
N GLY A 127 2.86 -14.44 -7.54
CA GLY A 127 3.92 -15.40 -7.83
C GLY A 127 4.69 -15.12 -9.11
#